data_AF-A0A150XDN1-F1
#
_entry.id   AF-A0A150XDN1-F1
#
_cell.length_a   1.000
_cell.length_b   1.000
_cell.length_c   1.000
_cell.angle_alpha   90.00
_cell.angle_beta   90.00
_cell.angle_gamma   90.00
#
_symmetry.space_group_name_H-M   'P 1'
#
loop_
_entity.id
_entity.type
_entity.pdbx_description
1 polymer ?
#
loop_
_entity_poly.entity_id
_entity_poly.type
_entity_poly.pdbx_seq_one_letter_code
_entity_poly.pdbx_strand_id
1 'polypeptide(L)'
;MKLFDFNRLIEAFNGFIETKVELWKLEAKEEISALIAKMLVVMLVALGALMALLFFTLALAFLINELLDSDIWGFVIVGGFYAVITIGLFLKRKIIIETVIRKQNIEIEGVSEEEDGL
;
A
#
# COMPACT_ATOMS: atom_id res chain seq x y z
N MET A 1 31.35 34.59 -39.15
CA MET A 1 31.17 33.19 -39.60
C MET A 1 31.35 32.19 -38.44
N LYS A 2 30.64 32.35 -37.30
CA LYS A 2 30.74 31.44 -36.14
C LYS A 2 29.41 31.18 -35.40
N LEU A 3 28.30 31.65 -35.96
CA LEU A 3 26.96 31.51 -35.35
C LEU A 3 26.10 30.44 -36.06
N PHE A 4 26.58 29.87 -37.17
CA PHE A 4 25.83 28.91 -37.98
C PHE A 4 25.92 27.47 -37.45
N ASP A 5 26.96 27.12 -36.70
CA ASP A 5 27.17 25.75 -36.21
C ASP A 5 26.40 25.45 -34.92
N PHE A 6 26.19 26.46 -34.09
CA PHE A 6 25.44 26.35 -32.84
C PHE A 6 23.97 26.01 -33.08
N ASN A 7 23.36 26.63 -34.09
CA ASN A 7 21.98 26.34 -34.48
C ASN A 7 21.83 24.91 -35.04
N ARG A 8 22.82 24.41 -35.79
CA ARG A 8 22.79 23.02 -36.29
C ARG A 8 22.98 22.00 -35.17
N LEU A 9 23.79 22.30 -34.16
CA LEU A 9 23.88 21.48 -32.95
C LEU A 9 22.55 21.47 -32.18
N ILE A 10 21.90 22.62 -32.03
CA ILE A 10 20.61 22.75 -31.36
C ILE A 10 19.52 22.00 -32.14
N GLU A 11 19.49 22.06 -33.47
CA GLU A 11 18.56 21.28 -34.30
C GLU A 11 18.76 19.78 -34.16
N ALA A 12 20.01 19.31 -34.22
CA ALA A 12 20.33 17.89 -34.03
C ALA A 12 19.98 17.41 -32.61
N PHE A 13 20.23 18.26 -31.60
CA PHE A 13 19.92 17.98 -30.20
C PHE A 13 18.41 17.96 -29.92
N ASN A 14 17.67 18.90 -30.51
CA ASN A 14 16.21 18.92 -30.45
C ASN A 14 15.62 17.68 -31.11
N GLY A 15 16.10 17.26 -32.29
CA GLY A 15 15.63 16.02 -32.92
C GLY A 15 15.92 14.76 -32.09
N PHE A 16 17.07 14.74 -31.40
CA PHE A 16 17.44 13.64 -30.50
C PHE A 16 16.59 13.63 -29.22
N ILE A 17 16.33 14.79 -28.62
CA ILE A 17 15.44 14.91 -27.44
C ILE A 17 14.00 14.58 -27.82
N GLU A 18 13.51 15.07 -28.96
CA GLU A 18 12.15 14.82 -29.44
C GLU A 18 11.91 13.31 -29.59
N THR A 19 12.87 12.60 -30.20
CA THR A 19 12.81 11.14 -30.34
C THR A 19 12.84 10.42 -28.99
N LYS A 20 13.69 10.85 -28.05
CA LYS A 20 13.75 10.26 -26.69
C LYS A 20 12.48 10.54 -25.88
N VAL A 21 11.90 11.73 -26.02
CA VAL A 21 10.64 12.10 -25.38
C VAL A 21 9.49 11.28 -25.96
N GLU A 22 9.50 11.03 -27.26
CA GLU A 22 8.49 10.19 -27.92
C GLU A 22 8.56 8.73 -27.45
N LEU A 23 9.76 8.18 -27.31
CA LEU A 23 10.00 6.86 -26.71
C LEU A 23 9.51 6.80 -25.26
N TRP A 24 9.88 7.77 -24.41
CA TRP A 24 9.42 7.84 -23.02
C TRP A 24 7.90 7.98 -22.91
N LYS A 25 7.27 8.73 -23.81
CA LYS A 25 5.81 8.88 -23.84
C LYS A 25 5.13 7.56 -24.20
N LEU A 26 5.74 6.75 -25.07
CA LEU A 26 5.24 5.44 -25.45
C LEU A 26 5.39 4.44 -24.29
N GLU A 27 6.58 4.36 -23.71
CA GLU A 27 6.90 3.50 -22.55
C GLU A 27 6.00 3.84 -21.35
N ALA A 28 5.87 5.12 -21.01
CA ALA A 28 4.98 5.58 -19.94
C ALA A 28 3.52 5.19 -20.20
N LYS A 29 3.04 5.28 -21.44
CA LYS A 29 1.66 4.92 -21.78
C LYS A 29 1.41 3.41 -21.63
N GLU A 30 2.36 2.57 -22.06
CA GLU A 30 2.27 1.12 -21.89
C GLU A 30 2.32 0.74 -20.40
N GLU A 31 3.25 1.31 -19.64
CA GLU A 31 3.42 1.03 -18.22
C GLU A 31 2.21 1.47 -17.39
N ILE A 32 1.67 2.67 -17.64
CA ILE A 32 0.44 3.16 -17.01
C ILE A 32 -0.74 2.25 -17.36
N SER A 33 -0.86 1.82 -18.62
CA SER A 33 -1.95 0.94 -19.05
C SER A 33 -1.87 -0.42 -18.36
N ALA A 34 -0.67 -1.00 -18.24
CA ALA A 34 -0.43 -2.26 -17.54
C ALA A 34 -0.72 -2.13 -16.03
N LEU A 35 -0.31 -1.03 -15.40
CA LEU A 35 -0.60 -0.74 -13.99
C LEU A 35 -2.10 -0.61 -13.74
N ILE A 36 -2.83 0.12 -14.59
CA ILE A 36 -4.29 0.27 -14.48
C ILE A 36 -4.97 -1.10 -14.62
N ALA A 37 -4.59 -1.89 -15.62
CA ALA A 37 -5.17 -3.22 -15.81
C ALA A 37 -4.93 -4.13 -14.59
N LYS A 38 -3.70 -4.14 -14.05
CA LYS A 38 -3.36 -4.91 -12.84
C LYS A 38 -4.15 -4.41 -11.62
N MET A 39 -4.25 -3.10 -11.42
CA MET A 39 -5.03 -2.51 -10.32
C MET A 39 -6.50 -2.88 -10.41
N LEU A 40 -7.10 -2.86 -11.60
CA LEU A 40 -8.50 -3.26 -11.79
C LEU A 40 -8.73 -4.72 -11.38
N VAL A 41 -7.86 -5.64 -11.80
CA VAL A 41 -7.97 -7.06 -11.42
C VAL A 41 -7.83 -7.23 -9.91
N VAL A 42 -6.81 -6.59 -9.30
CA VAL A 42 -6.60 -6.65 -7.84
C VAL A 42 -7.80 -6.06 -7.10
N MET A 43 -8.36 -4.95 -7.57
CA MET A 43 -9.52 -4.30 -6.96
C MET A 43 -10.77 -5.20 -7.04
N LEU A 44 -11.01 -5.85 -8.17
CA LEU A 44 -12.13 -6.78 -8.33
C LEU A 44 -11.98 -8.00 -7.41
N VAL A 45 -10.79 -8.59 -7.33
CA VAL A 45 -10.52 -9.71 -6.42
C VAL A 45 -10.68 -9.27 -4.97
N ALA A 46 -10.14 -8.11 -4.59
CA ALA A 46 -10.26 -7.56 -3.25
C ALA A 46 -11.73 -7.29 -2.88
N LEU A 47 -12.52 -6.74 -3.79
CA LEU A 47 -13.95 -6.51 -3.61
C LEU A 47 -14.71 -7.83 -3.41
N GLY A 48 -14.42 -8.84 -4.24
CA GLY A 48 -15.00 -10.17 -4.09
C GLY A 48 -14.65 -10.83 -2.76
N ALA A 49 -13.38 -10.73 -2.34
CA ALA A 49 -12.93 -11.24 -1.04
C ALA A 49 -13.61 -10.52 0.13
N LEU A 50 -13.75 -9.19 0.06
CA LEU A 50 -14.47 -8.38 1.05
C LEU A 50 -15.94 -8.80 1.16
N MET A 51 -16.62 -8.99 0.03
CA MET A 51 -18.00 -9.46 -0.01
C MET A 51 -18.12 -10.84 0.64
N ALA A 52 -17.25 -11.78 0.28
CA ALA A 52 -17.23 -13.12 0.88
C ALA A 52 -17.01 -13.07 2.39
N LEU A 53 -16.06 -12.25 2.86
CA LEU A 53 -15.77 -12.07 4.29
C LEU A 53 -16.95 -11.45 5.06
N LEU A 54 -17.64 -10.49 4.44
CA LEU A 54 -18.86 -9.90 4.97
C LEU A 54 -19.93 -10.98 5.15
N PHE A 55 -20.19 -11.77 4.10
CA PHE A 55 -21.15 -12.88 4.18
C PHE A 55 -20.78 -13.91 5.25
N PHE A 56 -19.50 -14.26 5.39
CA PHE A 56 -19.05 -15.16 6.46
C PHE A 56 -19.31 -14.57 7.86
N THR A 57 -19.05 -13.27 8.05
CA THR A 57 -19.28 -12.60 9.33
C THR A 57 -20.78 -12.55 9.66
N LEU A 58 -21.62 -12.25 8.67
CA LEU A 58 -23.08 -12.31 8.83
C LEU A 58 -23.55 -13.72 9.13
N ALA A 59 -23.05 -14.73 8.42
CA ALA A 59 -23.40 -16.13 8.65
C ALA A 59 -23.01 -16.58 10.07
N LEU A 60 -21.83 -16.18 10.57
CA LEU A 60 -21.44 -16.44 11.95
C LEU A 60 -22.39 -15.76 12.95
N ALA A 61 -22.75 -14.50 12.71
CA ALA A 61 -23.66 -13.77 13.57
C ALA A 61 -25.05 -14.43 13.62
N PHE A 62 -25.56 -14.87 12.47
CA PHE A 62 -26.82 -15.61 12.38
C PHE A 62 -26.75 -16.97 13.08
N LEU A 63 -25.66 -17.71 12.93
CA LEU A 63 -25.47 -18.98 13.63
C LEU A 63 -25.50 -18.79 15.16
N ILE A 64 -24.84 -17.74 15.66
CA ILE A 64 -24.86 -17.42 17.10
C ILE A 64 -26.26 -16.97 17.55
N ASN A 65 -26.97 -16.19 16.72
CA ASN A 65 -28.35 -15.80 16.99
C ASN A 65 -29.28 -17.01 17.16
N GLU A 66 -29.17 -18.00 16.26
CA GLU A 66 -29.97 -19.23 16.32
C GLU A 66 -29.67 -20.05 17.59
N LEU A 67 -28.39 -20.14 17.98
CA LEU A 67 -27.99 -20.83 19.21
C LEU A 67 -28.49 -20.13 20.49
N LEU A 68 -28.65 -18.81 20.45
CA LEU A 68 -29.11 -18.00 21.59
C LEU A 68 -30.63 -17.74 21.57
N ASP A 69 -31.35 -18.30 20.59
CA ASP A 69 -32.79 -18.11 20.38
C ASP A 69 -33.19 -16.61 20.32
N SER A 70 -32.33 -15.79 19.70
CA SER A 70 -32.52 -14.34 19.66
C SER A 70 -31.78 -13.67 18.49
N ASP A 71 -32.48 -12.76 17.80
CA ASP A 71 -32.05 -12.16 16.53
C ASP A 71 -30.89 -11.14 16.64
N ILE A 72 -30.54 -10.68 17.84
CA ILE A 72 -29.64 -9.53 18.04
C ILE A 72 -28.32 -9.93 18.69
N TRP A 73 -28.30 -10.97 19.52
CA TRP A 73 -27.16 -11.26 20.40
C TRP A 73 -25.89 -11.68 19.64
N GLY A 74 -26.01 -12.40 18.54
CA GLY A 74 -24.89 -12.79 17.67
C GLY A 74 -24.17 -11.58 17.07
N PHE A 75 -24.89 -10.54 16.67
CA PHE A 75 -24.28 -9.28 16.21
C PHE A 75 -23.59 -8.54 17.36
N VAL A 76 -24.21 -8.51 18.54
CA VAL A 76 -23.65 -7.84 19.73
C VAL A 76 -22.39 -8.54 20.22
N ILE A 77 -22.34 -9.88 20.20
CA ILE A 77 -21.17 -10.66 20.62
C ILE A 77 -20.02 -10.47 19.62
N VAL A 78 -20.28 -10.60 18.32
CA VAL A 78 -19.24 -10.42 17.29
C VAL A 78 -18.75 -8.97 17.27
N GLY A 79 -19.66 -8.00 17.31
CA GLY A 79 -19.33 -6.58 17.37
C GLY A 79 -18.59 -6.20 18.66
N GLY A 80 -19.02 -6.74 19.80
CA GLY A 80 -18.38 -6.56 21.10
C GLY A 80 -16.96 -7.14 21.13
N PHE A 81 -16.75 -8.31 20.55
CA PHE A 81 -15.42 -8.92 20.42
C PHE A 81 -14.47 -8.02 19.60
N TYR A 82 -14.91 -7.54 18.44
CA TYR A 82 -14.13 -6.60 17.63
C TYR A 82 -13.89 -5.27 18.35
N ALA A 83 -14.87 -4.77 19.11
CA ALA A 83 -14.71 -3.55 19.92
C ALA A 83 -13.68 -3.73 21.04
N VAL A 84 -13.69 -4.87 21.74
CA VAL A 84 -12.70 -5.17 22.79
C VAL A 84 -11.29 -5.26 22.22
N ILE A 85 -11.11 -5.92 21.07
CA ILE A 85 -9.80 -5.96 20.38
C ILE A 85 -9.36 -4.54 20.00
N THR A 86 -10.26 -3.76 19.42
CA THR A 86 -9.96 -2.40 18.97
C THR A 86 -9.59 -1.49 20.14
N ILE A 87 -10.32 -1.57 21.25
CA ILE A 87 -10.02 -0.83 22.48
C ILE A 87 -8.68 -1.29 23.08
N GLY A 88 -8.42 -2.60 23.11
CA GLY A 88 -7.14 -3.16 23.56
C GLY A 88 -5.95 -2.65 22.74
N LEU A 89 -6.08 -2.62 21.41
CA LEU A 89 -5.08 -2.03 20.52
C LEU A 89 -4.95 -0.52 20.73
N PHE A 90 -6.06 0.19 20.94
CA PHE A 90 -6.04 1.64 21.16
C PHE A 90 -5.34 2.04 22.46
N LEU A 91 -5.51 1.25 23.53
CA LEU A 91 -4.79 1.43 24.80
C LEU A 91 -3.30 1.12 24.64
N LYS A 92 -2.95 0.08 23.89
CA LYS A 92 -1.57 -0.28 23.58
C LYS A 92 -0.95 0.57 22.46
N ARG A 93 -1.68 1.51 21.85
CA ARG A 93 -1.16 2.32 20.72
C ARG A 93 0.11 3.09 21.10
N LYS A 94 0.21 3.58 22.34
CA LYS A 94 1.44 4.24 22.83
C LYS A 94 2.64 3.29 22.85
N ILE A 95 2.43 2.03 23.26
CA ILE A 95 3.47 1.00 23.37
C ILE A 95 3.90 0.49 21.98
N ILE A 96 2.94 0.30 21.07
CA ILE A 96 3.21 -0.19 19.71
C ILE A 96 3.99 0.85 18.90
N ILE A 97 3.61 2.12 18.97
CA ILE A 97 4.30 3.20 18.25
C ILE A 97 5.74 3.37 18.74
N GLU A 98 5.99 3.35 20.06
CA GLU A 98 7.36 3.43 20.60
C GLU A 98 8.23 2.23 20.25
N THR A 99 7.65 1.03 20.11
CA THR A 99 8.40 -0.19 19.76
C THR A 99 8.78 -0.23 18.27
N VAL A 100 7.91 0.27 17.40
CA VAL A 100 8.19 0.35 15.95
C VAL A 100 9.25 1.42 15.65
N ILE A 101 9.25 2.55 16.36
CA ILE A 101 10.24 3.62 16.17
C ILE A 101 11.61 3.25 16.77
N ARG A 102 11.65 2.58 17.93
CA ARG A 102 12.93 2.20 18.58
C ARG A 102 13.75 1.19 17.77
N LYS A 103 13.10 0.34 16.96
CA LYS A 103 13.80 -0.63 16.12
C LYS A 103 14.67 0.00 15.02
N GLN A 104 14.41 1.26 14.63
CA GLN A 104 15.22 1.94 13.61
C GLN A 104 16.49 2.60 14.17
N ASN A 105 16.55 2.89 15.47
CA ASN A 105 17.68 3.61 16.08
C ASN A 105 18.82 2.69 16.51
N ILE A 106 18.53 1.42 16.81
CA ILE A 106 19.54 0.43 17.27
C ILE A 106 20.39 -0.07 16.10
N GLU A 107 19.87 -0.05 14.87
CA GLU A 107 20.60 -0.48 13.67
C GLU A 107 21.64 0.56 13.22
N ILE A 108 21.50 1.84 13.59
CA ILE A 108 22.46 2.90 13.26
C ILE A 108 23.64 2.92 14.24
N GLU A 109 23.42 2.62 15.52
CA GLU A 109 24.47 2.61 16.56
C GLU A 109 25.33 1.34 16.51
N GLY A 110 24.79 0.23 16.00
CA GLY A 110 25.54 -1.02 15.77
C GLY A 110 26.51 -0.96 14.59
N VAL A 111 26.30 -0.07 13.62
CA VAL A 111 27.21 0.10 12.46
C VAL A 111 28.39 1.03 12.81
N SER A 112 28.24 1.97 13.75
CA SER A 112 29.34 2.86 14.16
C SER A 112 30.40 2.19 15.04
N GLU A 113 30.06 1.15 15.81
CA GLU A 113 31.08 0.43 16.61
C GLU A 113 31.90 -0.58 15.78
N GLU A 114 31.42 -1.01 14.60
CA GLU A 114 32.18 -1.87 13.70
C GLU A 114 33.21 -1.11 12.85
N GLU A 115 33.01 0.19 12.57
CA GLU A 115 33.97 1.01 11.80
C GLU A 115 35.17 1.52 12.63
N ASP A 116 35.02 1.74 13.94
CA ASP A 116 36.11 2.21 14.82
C ASP A 116 37.02 1.08 15.34
N GLY A 117 36.73 -0.17 14.97
CA GLY A 117 37.45 -1.37 15.41
C GLY A 117 38.42 -2.00 14.41
N LEU A 118 38.63 -1.39 13.23
CA LEU A 118 39.57 -1.86 12.19
C LEU A 118 40.86 -1.03 12.10
#